data_AF-A0A800JEQ5-F1
#
_entry.id   AF-A0A800JEQ5-F1
#
_cell.length_a   1.000
_cell.length_b   1.000
_cell.length_c   1.000
_cell.angle_alpha   90.00
_cell.angle_beta   90.00
_cell.angle_gamma   90.00
#
_symmetry.space_group_name_H-M   'P 1'
#
loop_
_entity.id
_entity.type
_entity.pdbx_description
1 polymer ?
#
loop_
_entity_poly.entity_id
_entity_poly.type
_entity_poly.pdbx_seq_one_letter_code
_entity_poly.pdbx_strand_id
1 'polypeptide(L)'
;LWDIRRADEFAASHLPHAIRVPPEISDVELKNLIPENNQPIIVYCAVGYRSAKMARRLKALGHTNVSNLEGAIFAWATEGRPLEGGNTVHPYNTFGRRMLADELETE
;
A
#
# COMPACT_ATOMS: atom_id res chain seq x y z
N LEU A 1 -3.47 8.81 -0.19
CA LEU A 1 -2.69 7.60 -0.57
C LEU A 1 -2.91 6.54 0.49
N TRP A 2 -3.29 5.31 0.11
CA TRP A 2 -3.67 4.25 1.04
C TRP A 2 -2.71 3.06 0.94
N ASP A 3 -2.11 2.68 2.05
CA ASP A 3 -1.25 1.51 2.17
C ASP A 3 -2.05 0.30 2.68
N ILE A 4 -2.10 -0.76 1.88
CA ILE A 4 -2.87 -1.99 2.14
C ILE A 4 -1.99 -3.09 2.77
N ARG A 5 -0.83 -2.74 3.33
CA ARG A 5 0.07 -3.68 4.01
C ARG A 5 -0.30 -3.88 5.48
N ARG A 6 0.33 -4.89 6.09
CA ARG A 6 0.19 -5.17 7.53
C ARG A 6 0.80 -4.03 8.37
N ALA A 7 0.51 -4.04 9.67
CA ALA A 7 0.95 -2.98 10.58
C ALA A 7 2.48 -2.92 10.72
N ASP A 8 3.13 -4.08 10.82
CA ASP A 8 4.59 -4.24 10.85
C ASP A 8 5.25 -3.74 9.55
N GLU A 9 4.67 -4.08 8.40
CA GLU A 9 5.16 -3.60 7.10
C GLU A 9 5.09 -2.08 6.95
N PHE A 10 4.01 -1.46 7.43
CA PHE A 10 3.81 -0.01 7.39
C PHE A 10 4.69 0.73 8.40
N ALA A 11 4.86 0.14 9.59
CA ALA A 11 5.68 0.70 10.66
C ALA A 11 7.18 0.73 10.30
N ALA A 12 7.66 -0.26 9.53
CA ALA A 12 9.00 -0.27 8.99
C ALA A 12 9.28 0.96 8.10
N SER A 13 8.42 1.18 7.10
CA SER A 13 8.40 2.37 6.27
C SER A 13 7.15 2.41 5.43
N HIS A 14 6.82 3.58 4.87
CA HIS A 14 5.71 3.75 3.94
C HIS A 14 5.94 4.95 3.01
N LEU A 15 5.16 5.04 1.94
CA LEU A 15 5.18 6.22 1.06
C LEU A 15 4.73 7.47 1.84
N PRO A 16 5.29 8.66 1.51
CA PRO A 16 4.93 9.90 2.19
C PRO A 16 3.43 10.18 2.18
N HIS A 17 2.91 10.64 3.32
CA HIS A 17 1.49 10.96 3.52
C HIS A 17 0.53 9.77 3.33
N ALA A 18 1.03 8.53 3.33
CA ALA A 18 0.18 7.35 3.25
C ALA A 18 -0.54 7.13 4.58
N ILE A 19 -1.83 6.78 4.50
CA ILE A 19 -2.55 6.21 5.63
C ILE A 19 -2.63 4.70 5.47
N ARG A 20 -2.50 3.96 6.57
CA ARG A 20 -2.67 2.50 6.54
C ARG A 20 -4.14 2.13 6.56
N VAL A 21 -4.55 1.31 5.59
CA VAL A 21 -5.87 0.66 5.54
C VAL A 21 -5.65 -0.86 5.52
N PRO A 22 -5.97 -1.59 6.60
CA PRO A 22 -5.68 -3.02 6.69
C PRO A 22 -6.29 -3.83 5.52
N PRO A 23 -5.60 -4.85 5.00
CA PRO A 23 -6.16 -5.71 3.95
C PRO A 23 -7.45 -6.41 4.38
N GLU A 24 -7.59 -6.71 5.68
CA GLU A 24 -8.71 -7.43 6.29
C GLU A 24 -9.86 -6.51 6.75
N ILE A 25 -9.79 -5.20 6.50
CA ILE A 25 -10.85 -4.25 6.86
C ILE A 25 -12.22 -4.73 6.34
N SER A 26 -13.28 -4.62 7.14
CA SER A 26 -14.63 -5.01 6.70
C SER A 26 -15.19 -4.02 5.67
N ASP A 27 -16.17 -4.45 4.87
CA ASP A 27 -16.82 -3.54 3.90
C ASP A 27 -17.58 -2.39 4.59
N VAL A 28 -18.07 -2.60 5.82
CA VAL A 28 -18.73 -1.55 6.62
C VAL A 28 -17.74 -0.48 7.03
N GLU A 29 -16.60 -0.87 7.61
CA GLU A 29 -15.54 0.07 7.98
C GLU A 29 -14.93 0.74 6.76
N LEU A 30 -14.73 -0.01 5.67
CA LEU A 30 -14.21 0.52 4.42
C LEU A 30 -15.11 1.61 3.86
N LYS A 31 -16.44 1.41 3.84
CA LYS A 31 -17.40 2.44 3.43
C LYS A 31 -17.27 3.73 4.25
N ASN A 32 -17.05 3.62 5.55
CA ASN A 32 -16.91 4.78 6.43
C ASN A 32 -15.61 5.56 6.18
N LEU A 33 -14.59 4.95 5.57
CA LEU A 33 -13.32 5.62 5.21
C LEU A 33 -13.34 6.25 3.81
N ILE A 34 -14.31 5.88 2.97
CA ILE A 34 -14.40 6.40 1.60
C ILE A 34 -14.73 7.90 1.65
N PRO A 35 -13.92 8.78 1.02
CA PRO A 35 -14.22 10.20 0.95
C PRO A 35 -15.51 10.49 0.19
N GLU A 36 -16.28 11.46 0.69
CA GLU A 36 -17.40 12.04 -0.03
C GLU A 36 -16.87 12.76 -1.31
N ASN A 37 -17.65 12.73 -2.39
CA ASN A 37 -17.34 13.36 -3.70
C ASN A 37 -16.37 12.62 -4.63
N ASN A 38 -16.17 11.31 -4.48
CA ASN A 38 -15.37 10.49 -5.41
C ASN A 38 -13.93 11.04 -5.64
N GLN A 39 -13.33 11.59 -4.57
CA GLN A 39 -11.94 12.04 -4.57
C GLN A 39 -11.00 10.89 -4.95
N PRO A 40 -9.90 11.15 -5.67
CA PRO A 40 -9.02 10.08 -6.13
C PRO A 40 -8.38 9.33 -4.97
N ILE A 41 -8.56 8.01 -4.93
CA ILE A 41 -7.88 7.11 -4.01
C ILE A 41 -6.81 6.32 -4.78
N ILE A 42 -5.54 6.56 -4.43
CA ILE A 42 -4.43 5.71 -4.86
C ILE A 42 -4.16 4.69 -3.77
N VAL A 43 -4.20 3.41 -4.11
CA VAL A 43 -3.88 2.29 -3.22
C VAL A 43 -2.56 1.63 -3.63
N TYR A 44 -1.78 1.16 -2.66
CA TYR A 44 -0.57 0.38 -2.91
C TYR A 44 -0.36 -0.69 -1.83
N CYS A 45 0.51 -1.65 -2.10
CA CYS A 45 1.00 -2.59 -1.08
C CYS A 45 2.50 -2.87 -1.31
N ALA A 46 3.00 -4.08 -1.05
CA ALA A 46 4.39 -4.44 -1.38
C ALA A 46 4.66 -4.36 -2.89
N VAL A 47 3.89 -5.14 -3.68
CA VAL A 47 4.11 -5.36 -5.13
C VAL A 47 2.84 -5.17 -5.99
N GLY A 48 1.78 -4.58 -5.42
CA GLY A 48 0.52 -4.30 -6.13
C GLY A 48 -0.61 -5.35 -6.02
N TYR A 49 -0.36 -6.54 -5.47
CA TYR A 49 -1.37 -7.62 -5.42
C TYR A 49 -2.54 -7.35 -4.45
N ARG A 50 -2.24 -7.03 -3.18
CA ARG A 50 -3.27 -6.74 -2.16
C ARG A 50 -4.04 -5.46 -2.49
N SER A 51 -3.34 -4.45 -2.97
CA SER A 51 -3.94 -3.18 -3.37
C SER A 51 -4.82 -3.31 -4.62
N ALA A 52 -4.49 -4.18 -5.58
CA ALA A 52 -5.41 -4.49 -6.68
C ALA A 52 -6.74 -5.08 -6.18
N LYS A 53 -6.71 -5.95 -5.16
CA LYS A 53 -7.95 -6.47 -4.53
C LYS A 53 -8.72 -5.36 -3.82
N MET A 54 -8.04 -4.49 -3.08
CA MET A 54 -8.66 -3.34 -2.43
C MET A 54 -9.32 -2.39 -3.44
N ALA A 55 -8.65 -2.09 -4.56
CA ALA A 55 -9.21 -1.25 -5.61
C ALA A 55 -10.50 -1.83 -6.20
N ARG A 56 -10.58 -3.15 -6.39
CA ARG A 56 -11.82 -3.82 -6.83
C ARG A 56 -12.91 -3.72 -5.78
N ARG A 57 -12.58 -3.91 -4.49
CA ARG A 57 -13.53 -3.76 -3.38
C ARG A 57 -14.10 -2.34 -3.33
N LEU A 58 -13.26 -1.31 -3.36
CA LEU A 58 -13.69 0.09 -3.39
C LEU A 58 -14.64 0.40 -4.55
N LYS A 59 -14.32 -0.10 -5.76
CA LYS A 59 -15.19 0.02 -6.95
C LYS A 59 -16.53 -0.68 -6.76
N ALA A 60 -16.54 -1.89 -6.19
CA ALA A 60 -17.77 -2.62 -5.89
C ALA A 60 -18.64 -1.92 -4.83
N LEU A 61 -18.03 -1.12 -3.97
CA LEU A 61 -18.71 -0.29 -2.97
C LEU A 61 -19.19 1.07 -3.51
N GLY A 62 -19.00 1.34 -4.81
CA GLY A 62 -19.51 2.54 -5.48
C GLY A 62 -18.50 3.67 -5.65
N HIS A 63 -17.27 3.53 -5.13
CA HIS A 63 -16.22 4.53 -5.29
C HIS A 63 -15.33 4.17 -6.50
N THR A 64 -15.49 4.88 -7.60
CA THR A 64 -14.93 4.49 -8.91
C THR A 64 -13.58 5.13 -9.21
N ASN A 65 -13.26 6.27 -8.59
CA ASN A 65 -12.00 6.99 -8.77
C ASN A 65 -10.84 6.37 -7.98
N VAL A 66 -10.51 5.12 -8.32
CA VAL A 66 -9.47 4.32 -7.64
C VAL A 66 -8.42 3.81 -8.60
N SER A 67 -7.16 4.08 -8.27
CA SER A 67 -5.98 3.61 -8.98
C SER A 67 -5.07 2.77 -8.09
N ASN A 68 -4.50 1.71 -8.67
CA ASN A 68 -3.47 0.90 -8.02
C ASN A 68 -2.09 1.40 -8.45
N LEU A 69 -1.22 1.72 -7.50
CA LEU A 69 0.14 2.17 -7.80
C LEU A 69 0.94 1.03 -8.43
N GLU A 70 1.45 1.26 -9.63
CA GLU A 70 2.30 0.32 -10.36
C GLU A 70 3.62 0.10 -9.62
N GLY A 71 4.06 -1.16 -9.52
CA GLY A 71 5.27 -1.55 -8.77
C GLY A 71 5.20 -1.36 -7.25
N ALA A 72 4.27 -0.53 -6.78
CA ALA A 72 3.99 -0.21 -5.39
C ALA A 72 5.25 0.21 -4.61
N ILE A 73 5.36 -0.09 -3.31
CA ILE A 73 6.48 0.41 -2.51
C ILE A 73 7.84 -0.19 -2.92
N PHE A 74 7.87 -1.40 -3.49
CA PHE A 74 9.12 -2.02 -3.93
C PHE A 74 9.76 -1.21 -5.07
N ALA A 75 8.97 -0.88 -6.11
CA ALA A 75 9.46 -0.03 -7.19
C ALA A 75 9.77 1.40 -6.69
N TRP A 76 8.89 1.96 -5.85
CA TRP A 76 9.09 3.30 -5.28
C TRP A 76 10.44 3.43 -4.55
N ALA A 77 10.77 2.47 -3.68
CA ALA A 77 12.04 2.46 -2.96
C ALA A 77 13.24 2.18 -3.88
N THR A 78 13.09 1.26 -4.84
CA THR A 78 14.14 0.95 -5.84
C THR A 78 14.48 2.17 -6.70
N GLU A 79 13.50 3.05 -6.96
CA GLU A 79 13.70 4.33 -7.66
C GLU A 79 14.34 5.41 -6.78
N GLY A 80 14.70 5.12 -5.52
CA GLY A 80 15.32 6.06 -4.59
C GLY A 80 14.38 7.18 -4.13
N ARG A 81 13.06 6.95 -4.21
CA ARG A 81 12.06 7.94 -3.78
C ARG A 81 11.94 7.98 -2.25
N PRO A 82 11.53 9.12 -1.67
CA PRO A 82 11.44 9.27 -0.22
C PRO A 82 10.42 8.31 0.40
N LEU A 83 10.74 7.87 1.62
CA LEU A 83 9.89 7.07 2.51
C LEU A 83 9.72 7.80 3.85
N GLU A 84 8.64 7.50 4.56
CA GLU A 84 8.40 7.91 5.94
C GLU A 84 8.58 6.72 6.89
N GLY A 85 9.02 6.97 8.13
CA GLY A 85 9.28 5.95 9.17
C GLY A 85 10.70 5.37 9.13
N GLY A 86 11.19 4.98 7.95
CA GLY A 86 12.52 4.39 7.75
C GLY A 86 12.95 4.43 6.29
N ASN A 87 14.18 3.99 6.01
CA ASN A 87 14.78 4.00 4.66
C ASN A 87 14.77 2.63 3.98
N THR A 88 14.19 1.63 4.62
CA THR A 88 14.14 0.23 4.16
C THR A 88 12.69 -0.25 4.09
N VAL A 89 12.41 -1.24 3.26
CA VAL A 89 11.08 -1.79 2.99
C VAL A 89 10.98 -3.20 3.55
N HIS A 90 9.93 -3.45 4.33
CA HIS A 90 9.65 -4.78 4.82
C HIS A 90 9.33 -5.76 3.66
N PRO A 91 10.00 -6.93 3.58
CA PRO A 91 9.93 -7.84 2.43
C PRO A 91 8.63 -8.63 2.34
N TYR A 92 7.72 -8.46 3.31
CA TYR A 92 6.44 -9.16 3.53
C TYR A 92 6.52 -10.69 3.74
N ASN A 93 7.44 -11.39 3.05
CA ASN A 93 7.82 -12.78 3.26
C ASN A 93 9.19 -13.09 2.60
N THR A 94 9.65 -14.35 2.72
CA THR A 94 10.93 -14.82 2.16
C THR A 94 11.03 -14.69 0.64
N PHE A 95 9.92 -14.73 -0.08
CA PHE A 95 9.94 -14.56 -1.54
C PHE A 95 10.07 -13.10 -1.93
N GLY A 96 9.38 -12.20 -1.23
CA GLY A 96 9.49 -10.76 -1.43
C GLY A 96 10.89 -10.22 -1.14
N ARG A 97 11.63 -10.85 -0.21
CA ARG A 97 13.06 -10.57 0.02
C ARG A 97 13.88 -10.66 -1.28
N ARG A 98 13.59 -11.64 -2.15
CA ARG A 98 14.30 -11.82 -3.43
C ARG A 98 13.96 -10.77 -4.49
N MET A 99 12.97 -9.91 -4.23
CA MET A 99 12.50 -8.87 -5.14
C MET A 99 12.96 -7.47 -4.70
N LEU A 100 13.54 -7.34 -3.52
CA LEU A 100 14.15 -6.11 -3.03
C LEU A 100 15.67 -6.18 -3.20
N ALA A 101 16.31 -5.04 -3.42
CA ALA A 101 17.75 -4.94 -3.26
C ALA A 101 18.10 -5.15 -1.77
N ASP A 102 19.19 -5.89 -1.49
CA ASP A 102 19.60 -6.24 -0.12
C ASP A 102 19.73 -5.01 0.80
N GLU A 103 20.19 -3.87 0.26
CA GLU A 103 20.36 -2.60 0.97
C GLU A 103 19.04 -1.89 1.34
N LEU A 104 17.94 -2.27 0.68
CA LEU A 104 16.61 -1.73 0.93
C LEU A 104 15.80 -2.62 1.86
N GLU A 105 16.35 -3.72 2.36
CA GLU A 105 15.62 -4.65 3.22
C GLU A 105 15.71 -4.23 4.70
N THR A 106 14.60 -4.35 5.43
CA THR A 106 14.61 -4.32 6.90
C THR A 106 15.08 -5.68 7.44
N GLU A 107 15.90 -5.68 8.49
CA GLU A 107 16.28 -6.92 9.21
C GLU A 107 15.08 -7.82 9.59
#